data_AF-A0A6G3XGQ0-F1
#
_entry.id   AF-A0A6G3XGQ0-F1
#
_cell.length_a   1.000
_cell.length_b   1.000
_cell.length_c   1.000
_cell.angle_alpha   90.00
_cell.angle_beta   90.00
_cell.angle_gamma   90.00
#
_symmetry.space_group_name_H-M   'P 1'
#
loop_
_entity.id
_entity.type
_entity.pdbx_description
1 polymer ?
#
loop_
_entity_poly.entity_id
_entity_poly.type
_entity_poly.pdbx_seq_one_letter_code
_entity_poly.pdbx_strand_id
1 'polypeptide(L)'
;LPFDHPLARYGAVPLGELADEPFVSFPANSGSTVRDAMTEACESAGFTPRVVQEAPDSYTIMALVAAGVGITLTVTSVRHIQQSGLVYRPLTGPPIRRQAALAWRADNPSAALHAVLAVAREALPTPVRGPGGGSIETHGLSMRGTSGIGPTQ
;
A
#
# COMPACT_ATOMS: atom_id res chain seq x y z
N LEU A 1 -2.17 15.41 -4.92
CA LEU A 1 -1.82 16.52 -5.83
C LEU A 1 -1.84 17.81 -5.02
N PRO A 2 -0.99 18.80 -5.32
CA PRO A 2 -1.23 20.19 -4.93
C PRO A 2 -2.63 20.63 -5.40
N PHE A 3 -3.30 21.50 -4.65
CA PHE A 3 -4.68 21.90 -4.95
C PHE A 3 -4.83 22.71 -6.24
N ASP A 4 -3.77 23.45 -6.60
CA ASP A 4 -3.65 24.29 -7.77
C ASP A 4 -3.10 23.55 -9.01
N HIS A 5 -2.72 22.28 -8.84
CA HIS A 5 -2.23 21.44 -9.93
C HIS A 5 -3.29 21.30 -11.05
N PRO A 6 -2.94 21.37 -12.34
CA PRO A 6 -3.90 21.26 -13.45
C PRO A 6 -4.79 20.01 -13.37
N LEU A 7 -4.17 18.85 -13.07
CA LEU A 7 -4.87 17.57 -12.89
C LEU A 7 -5.80 17.53 -11.66
N ALA A 8 -5.67 18.45 -10.70
CA ALA A 8 -6.57 18.52 -9.54
C ALA A 8 -8.01 18.91 -9.93
N ARG A 9 -8.19 19.51 -11.12
CA ARG A 9 -9.51 19.91 -11.65
C ARG A 9 -10.32 18.73 -12.20
N TYR A 10 -9.67 17.60 -12.46
CA TYR A 10 -10.31 16.41 -13.00
C TYR A 10 -11.10 15.69 -11.91
N GLY A 11 -12.20 15.01 -12.27
CA GLY A 11 -12.93 14.13 -11.35
C GLY A 11 -12.18 12.82 -11.07
N ALA A 12 -11.49 12.30 -12.08
CA ALA A 12 -10.58 11.16 -12.03
C ALA A 12 -9.43 11.40 -13.02
N VAL A 13 -8.24 10.92 -12.70
CA VAL A 13 -7.02 11.18 -13.49
C VAL A 13 -6.60 9.92 -14.23
N PRO A 14 -6.47 9.94 -15.57
CA PRO A 14 -5.84 8.85 -16.32
C PRO A 14 -4.38 8.70 -15.89
N LEU A 15 -3.92 7.46 -15.67
CA LEU A 15 -2.58 7.22 -15.14
C LEU A 15 -1.46 7.73 -16.07
N GLY A 16 -1.66 7.68 -17.39
CA GLY A 16 -0.71 8.20 -18.38
C GLY A 16 -0.50 9.71 -18.33
N GLU A 17 -1.47 10.49 -17.82
CA GLU A 17 -1.31 11.94 -17.63
C GLU A 17 -0.28 12.27 -16.52
N LEU A 18 0.16 11.27 -15.76
CA LEU A 18 1.16 11.44 -14.69
C LEU A 18 2.59 11.20 -15.17
N ALA A 19 2.80 10.82 -16.44
CA ALA A 19 4.09 10.32 -16.92
C ALA A 19 5.24 11.33 -16.76
N ASP A 20 4.96 12.62 -16.96
CA ASP A 20 5.95 13.69 -16.91
C ASP A 20 6.05 14.37 -15.52
N GLU A 21 5.18 13.99 -14.59
CA GLU A 21 5.06 14.64 -13.28
C GLU A 21 6.22 14.26 -12.34
N PRO A 22 6.66 15.17 -11.46
CA PRO A 22 7.62 14.85 -10.40
C PRO A 22 6.94 14.08 -9.27
N PHE A 23 7.48 12.91 -8.90
CA PHE A 23 6.93 12.06 -7.83
C PHE A 23 7.62 12.29 -6.49
N VAL A 24 6.82 12.35 -5.42
CA VAL A 24 7.21 12.17 -4.03
C VAL A 24 6.82 10.75 -3.62
N SER A 25 7.76 9.96 -3.10
CA SER A 25 7.57 8.54 -2.80
C SER A 25 8.22 8.12 -1.49
N PHE A 26 7.96 6.89 -1.04
CA PHE A 26 8.76 6.25 0.01
C PHE A 26 10.15 5.90 -0.51
N PRO A 27 11.16 5.65 0.35
CA PRO A 27 12.47 5.18 -0.10
C PRO A 27 12.40 3.83 -0.81
N ALA A 28 13.22 3.65 -1.86
CA ALA A 28 13.28 2.39 -2.62
C ALA A 28 13.63 1.16 -1.77
N ASN A 29 14.47 1.34 -0.76
CA ASN A 29 14.98 0.27 0.11
C ASN A 29 14.10 -0.01 1.34
N SER A 30 12.90 0.58 1.44
CA SER A 30 12.02 0.46 2.61
C SER A 30 11.13 -0.79 2.61
N GLY A 31 11.04 -1.53 1.50
CA GLY A 31 10.07 -2.62 1.35
C GLY A 31 8.61 -2.15 1.34
N SER A 32 8.37 -0.90 0.95
CA SER A 32 7.04 -0.30 0.93
C SER A 32 6.18 -0.88 -0.20
N THR A 33 5.18 -1.68 0.19
CA THR A 33 4.19 -2.24 -0.74
C THR A 33 3.39 -1.16 -1.50
N VAL A 34 3.28 0.05 -0.93
CA VAL A 34 2.65 1.21 -1.58
C VAL A 34 3.54 1.77 -2.69
N ARG A 35 4.86 1.88 -2.45
CA ARG A 35 5.81 2.28 -3.49
C ARG A 35 5.82 1.25 -4.61
N ASP A 36 5.90 -0.04 -4.28
CA ASP A 36 5.91 -1.10 -5.28
C ASP A 36 4.64 -1.05 -6.14
N ALA A 37 3.49 -0.79 -5.52
CA ALA A 37 2.22 -0.60 -6.24
C ALA A 37 2.20 0.61 -7.16
N MET A 38 2.75 1.73 -6.71
CA MET A 38 2.89 2.92 -7.55
C MET A 38 3.78 2.61 -8.76
N THR A 39 4.96 2.02 -8.54
CA THR A 39 5.91 1.69 -9.61
C THR A 39 5.29 0.73 -10.63
N GLU A 40 4.72 -0.38 -10.17
CA GLU A 40 4.06 -1.37 -11.04
C GLU A 40 2.91 -0.75 -11.85
N ALA A 41 2.12 0.14 -11.23
CA ALA A 41 1.03 0.83 -11.92
C ALA A 41 1.56 1.74 -13.05
N CYS A 42 2.58 2.55 -12.75
CA CYS A 42 3.21 3.42 -13.74
C CYS A 42 3.81 2.60 -14.89
N GLU A 43 4.55 1.52 -14.57
CA GLU A 43 5.18 0.65 -15.56
C GLU A 43 4.13 -0.04 -16.45
N SER A 44 3.03 -0.50 -15.86
CA SER A 44 1.88 -1.07 -16.60
C SER A 44 1.20 -0.05 -17.51
N ALA A 45 1.31 1.24 -17.19
CA ALA A 45 0.85 2.34 -18.03
C ALA A 45 1.92 2.81 -19.04
N GLY A 46 3.08 2.17 -19.09
CA GLY A 46 4.13 2.41 -20.09
C GLY A 46 5.16 3.47 -19.70
N PHE A 47 5.27 3.87 -18.44
CA PHE A 47 6.28 4.83 -17.99
C PHE A 47 6.90 4.50 -16.62
N THR A 48 8.10 5.02 -16.37
CA THR A 48 8.76 4.90 -15.06
C THR A 48 8.60 6.21 -14.29
N PRO A 49 8.15 6.19 -13.02
CA PRO A 49 7.92 7.42 -12.27
C PRO A 49 9.23 8.15 -11.96
N ARG A 50 9.29 9.46 -12.25
CA ARG A 50 10.44 10.31 -11.92
C ARG A 50 10.36 10.77 -10.46
N VAL A 51 10.94 9.99 -9.55
CA VAL A 51 10.97 10.32 -8.12
C VAL A 51 11.97 11.44 -7.85
N VAL A 52 11.47 12.61 -7.42
CA VAL A 52 12.29 13.79 -7.10
C VAL A 52 12.55 13.95 -5.60
N GLN A 53 11.72 13.33 -4.76
CA GLN A 53 11.86 13.40 -3.31
C GLN A 53 11.38 12.09 -2.67
N GLU A 54 12.15 11.60 -1.71
CA GLU A 54 11.77 10.47 -0.87
C GLU A 54 11.45 10.93 0.56
N ALA A 55 10.48 10.29 1.20
CA ALA A 55 10.10 10.61 2.58
C ALA A 55 9.67 9.35 3.37
N PRO A 56 9.94 9.30 4.68
CA PRO A 56 9.85 8.05 5.45
C PRO A 56 8.42 7.58 5.75
N ASP A 57 7.44 8.48 5.69
CA ASP A 57 6.06 8.20 6.11
C ASP A 57 5.03 8.97 5.26
N SER A 58 3.77 8.55 5.33
CA SER A 58 2.69 9.15 4.55
C SER A 58 2.40 10.61 4.91
N TYR A 59 2.54 11.03 6.18
CA TYR A 59 2.31 12.42 6.56
C TYR A 59 3.35 13.33 5.92
N THR A 60 4.63 12.94 5.97
CA THR A 60 5.71 13.70 5.34
C THR A 60 5.53 13.76 3.82
N ILE A 61 5.16 12.66 3.16
CA ILE A 61 4.85 12.66 1.72
C ILE A 61 3.70 13.63 1.42
N MET A 62 2.59 13.56 2.16
CA MET A 62 1.44 14.44 1.93
C MET A 62 1.79 15.92 2.15
N ALA A 63 2.65 16.22 3.14
CA ALA A 63 3.12 17.57 3.39
C ALA A 63 3.96 18.14 2.24
N LEU A 64 4.86 17.33 1.68
CA LEU A 64 5.68 17.71 0.53
C LEU A 64 4.82 17.92 -0.73
N VAL A 65 3.82 17.07 -0.95
CA VAL A 65 2.86 17.24 -2.04
C VAL A 65 2.04 18.52 -1.84
N ALA A 66 1.54 18.79 -0.63
CA ALA A 66 0.80 20.01 -0.32
C ALA A 66 1.67 21.28 -0.51
N ALA A 67 2.98 21.17 -0.28
CA ALA A 67 3.96 22.23 -0.50
C ALA A 67 4.37 22.39 -1.98
N GLY A 68 3.84 21.58 -2.91
CA GLY A 68 4.11 21.70 -4.34
C GLY A 68 5.39 21.01 -4.82
N VAL A 69 6.05 20.17 -4.00
CA VAL A 69 7.28 19.45 -4.39
C VAL A 69 7.02 18.47 -5.54
N GLY A 70 5.81 17.92 -5.61
CA GLY A 70 5.37 17.04 -6.68
C GLY A 70 4.06 16.34 -6.36
N ILE A 71 3.85 15.18 -6.97
CA ILE A 71 2.65 14.36 -6.82
C ILE A 71 2.98 13.02 -6.15
N THR A 72 1.95 12.26 -5.77
CA THR A 72 2.15 10.88 -5.28
C THR A 72 0.96 10.02 -5.63
N LEU A 73 1.20 8.73 -5.89
CA LEU A 73 0.16 7.70 -5.90
C LEU A 73 0.16 7.00 -4.55
N THR A 74 -1.03 6.84 -3.99
CA THR A 74 -1.19 6.32 -2.64
C THR A 74 -2.47 5.49 -2.51
N VAL A 75 -2.67 4.91 -1.34
CA VAL A 75 -3.82 4.07 -1.02
C VAL A 75 -4.96 4.89 -0.42
N THR A 76 -6.20 4.45 -0.60
CA THR A 76 -7.37 5.19 -0.10
C THR A 76 -7.40 5.37 1.42
N SER A 77 -6.74 4.49 2.18
CA SER A 77 -6.71 4.56 3.64
C SER A 77 -6.02 5.83 4.17
N VAL A 78 -5.11 6.46 3.42
CA VAL A 78 -4.45 7.70 3.86
C VAL A 78 -5.30 8.96 3.68
N ARG A 79 -6.51 8.85 3.12
CA ARG A 79 -7.41 10.00 2.92
C ARG A 79 -7.84 10.69 4.20
N HIS A 80 -7.65 10.08 5.38
CA HIS A 80 -7.88 10.76 6.66
C HIS A 80 -6.85 11.87 6.93
N ILE A 81 -5.70 11.86 6.25
CA ILE A 81 -4.70 12.92 6.32
C ILE A 81 -5.21 14.11 5.53
N GLN A 82 -5.69 15.14 6.24
CA GLN A 82 -6.19 16.37 5.65
C GLN A 82 -5.15 17.47 5.86
N GLN A 83 -4.58 17.95 4.76
CA GLN A 83 -3.62 19.05 4.79
C GLN A 83 -4.06 20.14 3.81
N SER A 84 -3.99 21.40 4.24
CA SER A 84 -4.29 22.54 3.39
C SER A 84 -3.42 22.50 2.14
N GLY A 85 -4.04 22.67 0.97
CA GLY A 85 -3.35 22.62 -0.32
C GLY A 85 -3.20 21.22 -0.91
N LEU A 86 -3.76 20.18 -0.29
CA LEU A 86 -3.75 18.82 -0.81
C LEU A 86 -5.11 18.43 -1.42
N VAL A 87 -5.07 17.82 -2.60
CA VAL A 87 -6.24 17.25 -3.26
C VAL A 87 -5.99 15.79 -3.63
N TYR A 88 -6.94 14.93 -3.26
CA TYR A 88 -6.99 13.52 -3.66
C TYR A 88 -7.88 13.36 -4.90
N ARG A 89 -7.38 12.63 -5.90
CA ARG A 89 -8.15 12.21 -7.07
C ARG A 89 -8.04 10.70 -7.28
N PRO A 90 -9.15 10.02 -7.59
CA PRO A 90 -9.09 8.64 -8.03
C PRO A 90 -8.40 8.55 -9.40
N LEU A 91 -7.78 7.41 -9.67
CA LEU A 91 -7.33 7.08 -11.02
C LEU A 91 -8.50 6.58 -11.87
N THR A 92 -8.46 6.87 -13.17
CA THR A 92 -9.38 6.28 -14.14
C THR A 92 -9.05 4.81 -14.36
N GLY A 93 -10.07 3.98 -14.62
CA GLY A 93 -9.91 2.55 -14.88
C GLY A 93 -10.21 1.66 -13.66
N PRO A 94 -9.89 0.36 -13.74
CA PRO A 94 -10.13 -0.56 -12.65
C PRO A 94 -9.28 -0.20 -11.42
N PRO A 95 -9.82 -0.35 -10.20
CA PRO A 95 -9.08 0.00 -9.00
C PRO A 95 -7.88 -0.94 -8.81
N ILE A 96 -6.70 -0.36 -8.59
CA ILE A 96 -5.52 -1.10 -8.14
C ILE A 96 -5.73 -1.41 -6.66
N ARG A 97 -5.83 -2.70 -6.33
CA ARG A 97 -6.09 -3.15 -4.96
C ARG A 97 -4.81 -3.71 -4.32
N ARG A 98 -4.64 -3.39 -3.05
CA ARG A 98 -3.66 -4.01 -2.16
C ARG A 98 -4.38 -4.57 -0.95
N GLN A 99 -4.01 -5.77 -0.54
CA GLN A 99 -4.61 -6.47 0.58
C GLN A 99 -3.75 -6.27 1.83
N ALA A 100 -4.38 -5.91 2.93
CA ALA A 100 -3.80 -6.03 4.26
C ALA A 100 -4.31 -7.33 4.87
N ALA A 101 -3.43 -8.07 5.55
CA ALA A 101 -3.76 -9.32 6.20
C ALA A 101 -3.23 -9.32 7.63
N LEU A 102 -3.96 -10.02 8.51
CA LEU A 102 -3.45 -10.40 9.82
C LEU A 102 -2.79 -11.77 9.67
N ALA A 103 -1.56 -11.90 10.14
CA ALA A 103 -0.81 -13.15 10.13
C ALA A 103 -0.46 -13.53 11.57
N TRP A 104 -0.71 -14.78 11.92
CA TRP A 104 -0.37 -15.34 13.22
C TRP A 104 0.03 -16.80 13.07
N ARG A 105 0.76 -17.31 14.06
CA ARG A 105 1.06 -18.74 14.15
C ARG A 105 -0.20 -19.52 14.47
N ALA A 106 -0.44 -20.61 13.73
CA ALA A 106 -1.62 -21.44 13.89
C ALA A 106 -1.75 -22.07 15.28
N ASP A 107 -0.63 -22.32 15.94
CA ASP A 107 -0.53 -22.94 17.25
C ASP A 107 -0.41 -21.92 18.40
N ASN A 108 -0.72 -20.64 18.17
CA ASN A 108 -0.61 -19.60 19.20
C ASN A 108 -1.77 -19.68 20.21
N PRO A 109 -1.51 -19.96 21.51
CA PRO A 109 -2.55 -20.15 22.52
C PRO A 109 -3.00 -18.85 23.21
N SER A 110 -2.52 -17.67 22.76
CA SER A 110 -2.73 -16.41 23.46
C SER A 110 -4.20 -15.97 23.45
N ALA A 111 -4.78 -15.77 24.64
CA ALA A 111 -6.10 -15.17 24.79
C ALA A 111 -6.16 -13.74 24.17
N ALA A 112 -5.04 -13.00 24.20
CA ALA A 112 -4.96 -11.68 23.57
C ALA A 112 -5.08 -11.76 22.04
N LEU A 113 -4.51 -12.80 21.41
CA LEU A 113 -4.70 -13.04 19.97
C LEU A 113 -6.19 -13.25 19.66
N HIS A 114 -6.87 -14.11 20.43
CA HIS A 114 -8.31 -14.34 20.23
C HIS A 114 -9.13 -13.06 20.41
N ALA A 115 -8.81 -12.23 21.40
CA ALA A 115 -9.46 -10.94 21.61
C ALA A 115 -9.24 -9.99 20.41
N VAL A 116 -8.01 -9.87 19.91
CA VAL A 116 -7.71 -9.06 18.72
C VAL A 116 -8.44 -9.58 17.49
N LEU A 117 -8.48 -10.89 17.26
CA LEU A 117 -9.19 -11.48 16.12
C LEU A 117 -10.71 -11.29 16.21
N ALA A 118 -11.28 -11.30 17.42
CA ALA A 118 -12.69 -11.00 17.62
C ALA A 118 -13.01 -9.55 17.23
N VAL A 119 -12.24 -8.58 17.75
CA VAL A 119 -12.40 -7.16 17.41
C VAL A 119 -12.15 -6.92 15.91
N ALA A 120 -11.13 -7.54 15.34
CA ALA A 120 -10.82 -7.39 13.92
C ALA A 120 -11.95 -7.87 13.00
N ARG A 121 -12.67 -8.93 13.37
CA ARG A 121 -13.84 -9.42 12.60
C ARG A 121 -14.99 -8.43 12.57
N GLU A 122 -15.14 -7.62 13.62
CA GLU A 122 -16.16 -6.57 13.71
C GLU A 122 -15.71 -5.28 13.02
N ALA A 123 -14.45 -4.89 13.25
CA ALA A 123 -13.93 -3.58 12.83
C ALA A 123 -13.40 -3.55 11.40
N LEU A 124 -12.88 -4.67 10.86
CA LEU A 124 -12.29 -4.71 9.53
C LEU A 124 -13.29 -5.20 8.49
N PRO A 125 -13.32 -4.60 7.29
CA PRO A 125 -14.17 -5.07 6.22
C PRO A 125 -13.76 -6.47 5.76
N THR A 126 -14.74 -7.29 5.36
CA THR A 126 -14.45 -8.58 4.72
C THR A 126 -13.76 -8.32 3.37
N PRO A 127 -12.56 -8.89 3.12
CA PRO A 127 -11.86 -8.67 1.86
C PRO A 127 -12.68 -9.16 0.67
N VAL A 128 -12.87 -8.31 -0.33
CA VAL A 128 -13.44 -8.74 -1.62
C VAL A 128 -12.37 -9.56 -2.34
N ARG A 129 -12.63 -10.87 -2.53
CA ARG A 129 -11.73 -11.74 -3.33
C ARG A 129 -11.88 -11.37 -4.81
N GLY A 130 -10.79 -10.98 -5.45
CA GLY A 130 -10.74 -10.80 -6.91
C GLY A 130 -10.65 -12.16 -7.62
N PRO A 131 -11.09 -12.27 -8.88
CA PRO A 131 -10.85 -13.46 -9.69
C PRO A 131 -9.34 -13.59 -9.93
N GLY A 132 -8.73 -14.67 -9.43
CA GLY A 132 -7.27 -14.88 -9.47
C GLY A 132 -6.57 -14.77 -8.12
N GLY A 133 -7.28 -14.42 -7.04
CA GLY A 133 -6.79 -14.62 -5.68
C GLY A 133 -6.72 -16.11 -5.40
N GLY A 134 -5.56 -16.74 -5.65
CA GLY A 134 -5.28 -18.09 -5.21
C GLY A 134 -5.72 -18.25 -3.75
N SER A 135 -6.39 -19.35 -3.46
CA SER A 135 -6.78 -19.71 -2.11
C SER A 135 -5.58 -19.57 -1.19
N ILE A 136 -5.53 -18.50 -0.38
CA ILE A 136 -4.86 -18.61 0.91
C ILE A 136 -5.80 -19.52 1.70
N GLU A 137 -5.65 -20.82 1.48
CA GLU A 137 -6.24 -21.82 2.34
C GLU A 137 -5.87 -21.43 3.77
N THR A 138 -6.87 -21.41 4.64
CA THR A 138 -6.72 -21.15 6.07
C THR A 138 -6.02 -22.33 6.77
N HIS A 139 -5.13 -23.05 6.08
CA HIS A 139 -4.34 -24.10 6.66
C HIS A 139 -3.15 -23.50 7.37
N GLY A 140 -3.20 -23.58 8.70
CA GLY A 140 -2.11 -23.24 9.58
C GLY A 140 -0.80 -23.78 9.06
N LEU A 141 0.14 -22.88 8.80
CA LEU A 141 1.48 -23.20 8.34
C LEU A 141 2.21 -23.98 9.45
N SER A 142 2.08 -25.31 9.43
CA SER A 142 2.84 -26.21 10.29
C SER A 142 4.27 -26.31 9.76
N MET A 143 5.11 -25.33 10.14
CA MET A 143 6.56 -25.45 10.00
C MET A 143 7.06 -26.52 10.98
N ARG A 144 7.13 -27.79 10.53
CA ARG A 144 7.88 -28.82 11.24
C ARG A 144 9.36 -28.47 11.16
N GLY A 145 9.93 -28.04 12.27
CA GLY A 145 11.38 -27.89 12.42
C GLY A 145 12.05 -29.25 12.26
N THR A 146 12.92 -29.38 11.26
CA THR A 146 13.90 -30.47 11.21
C THR A 146 15.02 -30.13 12.18
N SER A 147 14.89 -30.62 13.42
CA SER A 147 16.01 -30.70 14.36
C SER A 147 16.86 -31.91 13.97
N GLY A 148 18.01 -31.66 13.35
CA GLY A 148 19.03 -32.67 13.07
C GLY A 148 20.34 -32.23 13.68
N ILE A 149 20.47 -32.36 15.01
CA ILE A 149 21.77 -32.36 15.68
C ILE A 149 22.20 -33.82 15.76
N GLY A 150 23.16 -34.20 14.91
CA GLY A 150 23.90 -35.47 15.04
C GLY A 150 25.12 -35.26 15.96
N PRO A 151 25.49 -36.23 16.80
CA PRO A 151 26.57 -36.07 17.76
C PRO A 151 27.94 -36.14 17.11
N THR A 152 28.85 -35.35 17.68
CA THR A 152 30.30 -35.35 17.49
C THR A 152 30.90 -36.73 17.76
N GLN A 153 31.76 -37.20 16.86
CA GLN A 153 32.87 -38.11 17.15
C GLN A 153 34.15 -37.47 16.64
#